data_AF-M0JE21-F1
#
_entry.id   AF-M0JE21-F1
#
_cell.length_a   1.000
_cell.length_b   1.000
_cell.length_c   1.000
_cell.angle_alpha   90.00
_cell.angle_beta   90.00
_cell.angle_gamma   90.00
#
_symmetry.space_group_name_H-M   'P 1'
#
loop_
_entity.id
_entity.type
_entity.pdbx_description
1 polymer ?
#
loop_
_entity_poly.entity_id
_entity_poly.type
_entity_poly.pdbx_seq_one_letter_code
_entity_poly.pdbx_strand_id
1 'polypeptide(L)'
;MHSFFDEYTDTETLRELYHESVNESADRFIELIDTLEDASILENTLLVFISDHGEVLGEHGGLFTHAIPMVPELTEIPIVFVGAGLPKDQEMDALLSGTDIVPTVLNALGREPPKQVDGSDIWRQPPDSSQLLRSEVWKQTKYERLKSYVAGGVWDKNGGYVSHRGSWVDRFVYASGVHLIKGPHASVARTLSVSNYWEMFKAHLPSKIRYGDPDFEFSDAMEAIPEFEREESVTEPDVDRERLKQLGYLE
;
A
#
# COMPACT_ATOMS: atom_id res chain seq x y z
N MET A 1 9.11 15.80 11.00
CA MET A 1 9.52 14.72 10.09
C MET A 1 10.93 14.94 9.55
N HIS A 2 11.26 16.05 8.89
CA HIS A 2 12.66 16.33 8.48
C HIS A 2 13.67 16.20 9.64
N SER A 3 13.37 16.80 10.80
CA SER A 3 14.23 16.72 11.99
C SER A 3 14.48 15.30 12.52
N PHE A 4 13.55 14.37 12.28
CA PHE A 4 13.70 12.97 12.69
C PHE A 4 14.77 12.29 11.85
N PHE A 5 14.71 12.45 10.53
CA PHE A 5 15.70 11.90 9.60
C PHE A 5 17.04 12.66 9.60
N ASP A 6 17.11 13.81 10.28
CA ASP A 6 18.39 14.47 10.56
C ASP A 6 19.08 13.86 11.79
N GLU A 7 18.31 13.33 12.75
CA GLU A 7 18.78 12.68 13.98
C GLU A 7 19.09 11.18 13.75
N TYR A 8 18.19 10.48 13.05
CA TYR A 8 18.29 9.06 12.74
C TYR A 8 18.65 8.87 11.26
N THR A 9 19.95 8.75 10.98
CA THR A 9 20.49 8.56 9.62
C THR A 9 20.98 7.14 9.36
N ASP A 10 21.04 6.32 10.40
CA ASP A 10 21.45 4.91 10.31
C ASP A 10 20.25 4.02 9.95
N THR A 11 20.41 3.21 8.91
CA THR A 11 19.34 2.37 8.35
C THR A 11 18.90 1.28 9.33
N GLU A 12 19.84 0.66 10.04
CA GLU A 12 19.50 -0.42 10.99
C GLU A 12 18.74 0.12 12.19
N THR A 13 19.17 1.27 12.73
CA THR A 13 18.44 1.96 13.81
C THR A 13 17.00 2.31 13.37
N LEU A 14 16.80 2.80 12.14
CA LEU A 14 15.47 3.11 11.62
C LEU A 14 14.59 1.86 11.46
N ARG A 15 15.18 0.73 11.04
CA ARG A 15 14.48 -0.56 10.96
C ARG A 15 14.09 -1.07 12.34
N GLU A 16 14.99 -0.99 13.32
CA GLU A 16 14.70 -1.38 14.70
C GLU A 16 13.52 -0.58 15.27
N LEU A 17 13.52 0.74 15.12
CA LEU A 17 12.42 1.61 15.57
C LEU A 17 11.09 1.29 14.84
N TYR A 18 11.15 0.99 13.55
CA TYR A 18 9.96 0.57 12.80
C TYR A 18 9.41 -0.76 13.33
N HIS A 19 10.29 -1.76 13.54
CA HIS A 19 9.90 -3.05 14.10
C HIS A 19 9.30 -2.93 15.51
N GLU A 20 9.86 -2.07 16.37
CA GLU A 20 9.29 -1.78 17.69
C GLU A 20 7.87 -1.21 17.57
N SER A 21 7.64 -0.26 16.66
CA SER A 21 6.32 0.33 16.43
C SER A 21 5.30 -0.67 15.87
N VAL A 22 5.72 -1.59 15.01
CA VAL A 22 4.88 -2.67 14.49
C VAL A 22 4.51 -3.63 15.63
N ASN A 23 5.49 -4.04 16.45
CA ASN A 23 5.24 -4.93 17.60
C ASN A 23 4.26 -4.30 18.59
N GLU A 24 4.44 -3.02 18.92
CA GLU A 24 3.52 -2.31 19.83
C GLU A 24 2.09 -2.25 19.26
N SER A 25 1.95 -2.12 17.93
CA SER A 25 0.64 -2.14 17.27
C SER A 25 0.00 -3.53 17.29
N ALA A 26 0.80 -4.58 17.10
CA ALA A 26 0.35 -5.97 17.20
C ALA A 26 -0.05 -6.34 18.64
N ASP A 27 0.75 -5.95 19.63
CA ASP A 27 0.46 -6.18 21.06
C ASP A 27 -0.88 -5.56 21.46
N ARG A 28 -1.15 -4.32 21.05
CA ARG A 28 -2.46 -3.66 21.27
C ARG A 28 -3.61 -4.40 20.62
N PHE A 29 -3.39 -4.99 19.45
CA PHE A 29 -4.41 -5.77 18.76
C PHE A 29 -4.67 -7.11 19.49
N ILE A 30 -3.62 -7.76 20.00
CA ILE A 30 -3.73 -8.97 20.83
C ILE A 30 -4.47 -8.66 22.14
N GLU A 31 -4.13 -7.56 22.82
CA GLU A 31 -4.83 -7.12 24.04
C GLU A 31 -6.34 -6.88 23.78
N LEU A 32 -6.70 -6.36 22.60
CA LEU A 32 -8.09 -6.22 22.18
C LEU A 32 -8.77 -7.58 21.99
N ILE A 33 -8.10 -8.54 21.35
CA ILE A 33 -8.61 -9.91 21.21
C ILE A 33 -8.87 -10.52 22.60
N ASP A 34 -7.89 -10.48 23.50
CA ASP A 34 -7.98 -11.02 24.86
C ASP A 34 -9.16 -10.38 25.62
N THR A 35 -9.31 -9.05 25.51
CA THR A 35 -10.42 -8.32 26.13
C THR A 35 -11.79 -8.81 25.63
N LEU A 36 -11.92 -9.10 24.32
CA LEU A 36 -13.16 -9.61 23.74
C LEU A 36 -13.41 -11.09 24.05
N GLU A 37 -12.36 -11.89 24.20
CA GLU A 37 -12.44 -13.29 24.68
C GLU A 37 -12.90 -13.33 26.14
N ASP A 38 -12.28 -12.53 27.02
CA ASP A 38 -12.65 -12.43 28.45
C ASP A 38 -14.10 -11.96 28.63
N ALA A 39 -14.56 -11.05 27.77
CA ALA A 39 -15.95 -10.60 27.74
C ALA A 39 -16.91 -11.61 27.08
N SER A 40 -16.41 -12.73 26.55
CA SER A 40 -17.17 -13.78 25.84
C SER A 40 -17.97 -13.26 24.63
N ILE A 41 -17.44 -12.24 23.95
CA ILE A 41 -18.07 -11.63 22.76
C ILE A 41 -17.24 -11.75 21.48
N LEU A 42 -16.02 -12.27 21.54
CA LEU A 42 -15.18 -12.47 20.34
C LEU A 42 -15.87 -13.37 19.29
N GLU A 43 -16.58 -14.42 19.73
CA GLU A 43 -17.30 -15.34 18.83
C GLU A 43 -18.37 -14.66 17.96
N ASN A 44 -18.83 -13.46 18.36
CA ASN A 44 -19.81 -12.66 17.61
C ASN A 44 -19.24 -11.30 17.17
N THR A 45 -17.92 -11.14 17.19
CA THR A 45 -17.23 -9.91 16.79
C THR A 45 -16.22 -10.24 15.69
N LEU A 46 -16.33 -9.58 14.54
CA LEU A 46 -15.32 -9.67 13.50
C LEU A 46 -14.29 -8.56 13.70
N LEU A 47 -13.03 -8.95 13.93
CA LEU A 47 -11.89 -8.07 13.90
C LEU A 47 -11.15 -8.22 12.57
N VAL A 48 -10.71 -7.10 12.00
CA VAL A 48 -9.88 -7.06 10.80
C VAL A 48 -8.66 -6.21 11.11
N PHE A 49 -7.49 -6.82 11.15
CA PHE A 49 -6.21 -6.13 11.23
C PHE A 49 -5.67 -5.96 9.81
N ILE A 50 -5.33 -4.72 9.43
CA ILE A 50 -4.78 -4.44 8.11
C ILE A 50 -3.90 -3.19 8.16
N SER A 51 -2.95 -3.08 7.23
CA SER A 51 -2.26 -1.84 6.91
C SER A 51 -2.85 -1.17 5.65
N ASP A 52 -2.80 0.15 5.54
CA ASP A 52 -3.25 0.85 4.32
C ASP A 52 -2.21 0.79 3.19
N HIS A 53 -0.92 0.73 3.54
CA HIS A 53 0.20 0.58 2.63
C HIS A 53 1.44 0.03 3.36
N GLY A 54 2.40 -0.50 2.60
CA GLY A 54 3.70 -0.89 3.14
C GLY A 54 4.67 0.28 3.30
N GLU A 55 5.95 -0.02 3.53
CA GLU A 55 7.00 0.97 3.74
C GLU A 55 8.33 0.43 3.19
N VAL A 56 9.07 1.27 2.46
CA VAL A 56 10.46 0.99 2.11
C VAL A 56 11.33 1.40 3.29
N LEU A 57 12.17 0.49 3.78
CA LEU A 57 12.96 0.61 5.01
C LEU A 57 14.46 0.46 4.75
N GLY A 58 14.95 1.01 3.65
CA GLY A 58 16.36 0.96 3.24
C GLY A 58 16.61 0.11 2.00
N GLU A 59 15.59 -0.54 1.45
CA GLU A 59 15.63 -1.21 0.15
C GLU A 59 15.90 -0.17 -0.96
N HIS A 60 16.18 -0.67 -2.17
CA HIS A 60 16.43 0.17 -3.35
C HIS A 60 17.50 1.25 -3.11
N GLY A 61 18.57 0.87 -2.43
CA GLY A 61 19.71 1.74 -2.18
C GLY A 61 19.49 2.71 -1.02
N GLY A 62 18.87 2.29 0.08
CA GLY A 62 18.74 3.11 1.29
C GLY A 62 17.54 4.06 1.27
N LEU A 63 16.52 3.78 0.45
CA LEU A 63 15.31 4.59 0.44
C LEU A 63 14.48 4.33 1.68
N PHE A 64 13.89 5.40 2.23
CA PHE A 64 12.87 5.33 3.27
C PHE A 64 11.66 6.12 2.78
N THR A 65 10.52 5.47 2.54
CA THR A 65 9.33 6.10 1.97
C THR A 65 8.17 5.10 1.81
N HIS A 66 6.94 5.56 2.05
CA HIS A 66 5.71 4.79 1.87
C HIS A 66 4.94 5.13 0.58
N ALA A 67 5.47 6.01 -0.28
CA ALA A 67 4.70 6.57 -1.39
C ALA A 67 5.19 6.13 -2.77
N ILE A 68 6.51 6.12 -2.98
CA ILE A 68 7.13 5.88 -4.27
C ILE A 68 8.54 5.33 -4.05
N PRO A 69 9.12 4.52 -4.94
CA PRO A 69 8.55 4.03 -6.20
C PRO A 69 7.51 2.93 -5.99
N MET A 70 6.78 2.55 -7.04
CA MET A 70 5.90 1.38 -7.01
C MET A 70 6.74 0.10 -6.89
N VAL A 71 6.72 -0.50 -5.71
CA VAL A 71 7.51 -1.68 -5.32
C VAL A 71 6.68 -2.59 -4.42
N PRO A 72 6.96 -3.91 -4.37
CA PRO A 72 6.25 -4.86 -3.51
C PRO A 72 6.16 -4.40 -2.05
N GLU A 73 7.25 -3.84 -1.51
CA GLU A 73 7.35 -3.38 -0.13
C GLU A 73 6.32 -2.30 0.24
N LEU A 74 5.70 -1.63 -0.74
CA LEU A 74 4.64 -0.64 -0.52
C LEU A 74 3.22 -1.19 -0.71
N THR A 75 3.07 -2.33 -1.37
CA THR A 75 1.76 -2.87 -1.76
C THR A 75 1.43 -4.18 -1.07
N GLU A 76 2.44 -4.96 -0.69
CA GLU A 76 2.28 -6.20 0.06
C GLU A 76 2.14 -5.88 1.55
N ILE A 77 0.90 -5.92 2.02
CA ILE A 77 0.49 -5.54 3.38
C ILE A 77 -0.08 -6.73 4.14
N PRO A 78 0.04 -6.76 5.47
CA PRO A 78 -0.61 -7.78 6.28
C PRO A 78 -2.12 -7.54 6.32
N ILE A 79 -2.90 -8.62 6.25
CA ILE A 79 -4.33 -8.63 6.55
C ILE A 79 -4.66 -9.88 7.38
N VAL A 80 -5.37 -9.71 8.50
CA VAL A 80 -5.77 -10.80 9.39
C VAL A 80 -7.23 -10.61 9.80
N PHE A 81 -8.02 -11.68 9.68
CA PHE A 81 -9.40 -11.72 10.17
C PHE A 81 -9.46 -12.59 11.43
N VAL A 82 -10.08 -12.08 12.50
CA VAL A 82 -10.18 -12.78 13.79
C VAL A 82 -11.61 -12.70 14.35
N GLY A 83 -12.05 -13.76 15.02
CA GLY A 83 -13.35 -13.82 15.69
C GLY A 83 -14.50 -14.22 14.77
N ALA A 84 -15.73 -13.88 15.15
CA ALA A 84 -16.95 -14.19 14.40
C ALA A 84 -17.13 -15.68 14.04
N GLY A 85 -16.61 -16.60 14.87
CA GLY A 85 -16.64 -18.04 14.63
C GLY A 85 -15.74 -18.51 13.48
N LEU A 86 -14.82 -17.68 12.99
CA LEU A 86 -13.83 -18.07 12.01
C LEU A 86 -12.91 -19.17 12.56
N PRO A 87 -12.46 -20.12 11.72
CA PRO A 87 -11.51 -21.14 12.15
C PRO A 87 -10.18 -20.51 12.59
N LYS A 88 -9.64 -20.99 13.71
CA LYS A 88 -8.32 -20.59 14.21
C LYS A 88 -7.21 -21.21 13.36
N ASP A 89 -6.06 -20.55 13.31
CA ASP A 89 -4.83 -21.02 12.65
C ASP A 89 -5.03 -21.45 11.19
N GLN A 90 -5.83 -20.67 10.45
CA GLN A 90 -6.01 -20.86 9.01
C GLN A 90 -5.24 -19.81 8.23
N GLU A 91 -4.50 -20.27 7.23
CA GLU A 91 -3.85 -19.43 6.23
C GLU A 91 -4.58 -19.58 4.90
N MET A 92 -4.76 -18.48 4.19
CA MET A 92 -5.30 -18.46 2.84
C MET A 92 -4.17 -18.12 1.88
N ASP A 93 -3.74 -19.11 1.07
CA ASP A 93 -2.76 -18.92 -0.01
C ASP A 93 -3.41 -18.23 -1.22
N ALA A 94 -3.80 -16.97 -1.03
CA ALA A 94 -4.41 -16.15 -2.07
C ALA A 94 -4.10 -14.66 -1.88
N LEU A 95 -4.02 -13.93 -2.98
CA LEU A 95 -3.88 -12.48 -2.95
C LEU A 95 -5.20 -11.78 -2.66
N LEU A 96 -5.14 -10.76 -1.80
CA LEU A 96 -6.27 -9.91 -1.45
C LEU A 96 -6.01 -8.44 -1.78
N SER A 97 -7.03 -7.77 -2.32
CA SER A 97 -7.06 -6.32 -2.42
C SER A 97 -7.71 -5.74 -1.17
N GLY A 98 -7.27 -4.54 -0.76
CA GLY A 98 -7.99 -3.77 0.25
C GLY A 98 -9.47 -3.49 -0.14
N THR A 99 -9.80 -3.54 -1.43
CA THR A 99 -11.18 -3.41 -1.91
C THR A 99 -12.07 -4.60 -1.58
N ASP A 100 -11.51 -5.77 -1.29
CA ASP A 100 -12.23 -7.01 -0.94
C ASP A 100 -12.76 -7.00 0.51
N ILE A 101 -12.25 -6.11 1.37
CA ILE A 101 -12.62 -6.03 2.78
C ILE A 101 -14.08 -5.65 2.95
N VAL A 102 -14.52 -4.59 2.27
CA VAL A 102 -15.89 -4.06 2.40
C VAL A 102 -16.96 -5.11 2.05
N PRO A 103 -16.93 -5.77 0.88
CA PRO A 103 -17.92 -6.80 0.56
C PRO A 103 -17.85 -7.99 1.52
N THR A 104 -16.65 -8.40 1.96
CA THR A 104 -16.46 -9.49 2.94
C THR A 104 -17.09 -9.14 4.30
N VAL A 105 -16.82 -7.95 4.84
CA VAL A 105 -17.39 -7.49 6.12
C VAL A 105 -18.91 -7.33 6.03
N LEU A 106 -19.45 -6.83 4.91
CA LEU A 106 -20.90 -6.73 4.74
C LEU A 106 -21.55 -8.12 4.74
N ASN A 107 -20.96 -9.09 4.06
CA ASN A 107 -21.43 -10.47 4.11
C ASN A 107 -21.38 -11.05 5.53
N ALA A 108 -20.31 -10.79 6.30
CA ALA A 108 -20.20 -11.15 7.72
C ALA A 108 -21.40 -10.66 8.55
N LEU A 109 -21.88 -9.46 8.23
CA LEU A 109 -23.02 -8.81 8.89
C LEU A 109 -24.38 -9.27 8.34
N GLY A 110 -24.42 -10.25 7.43
CA GLY A 110 -25.63 -10.70 6.74
C GLY A 110 -26.21 -9.64 5.80
N ARG A 111 -25.36 -8.75 5.27
CA ARG A 111 -25.75 -7.67 4.36
C ARG A 111 -25.18 -7.92 2.97
N GLU A 112 -25.95 -7.60 1.95
CA GLU A 112 -25.46 -7.62 0.57
C GLU A 112 -24.65 -6.35 0.29
N PRO A 113 -23.47 -6.46 -0.35
CA PRO A 113 -22.73 -5.29 -0.79
C PRO A 113 -23.52 -4.52 -1.86
N PRO A 114 -23.29 -3.18 -1.98
CA PRO A 114 -23.79 -2.41 -3.11
C PRO A 114 -23.36 -3.03 -4.44
N LYS A 115 -24.14 -2.83 -5.50
CA LYS A 115 -23.80 -3.33 -6.85
C LYS A 115 -22.50 -2.75 -7.44
N GLN A 116 -22.01 -1.65 -6.86
CA GLN A 116 -20.84 -0.89 -7.32
C GLN A 116 -19.75 -0.99 -6.26
N VAL A 117 -19.17 -2.17 -6.12
CA VAL A 117 -17.94 -2.39 -5.33
C VAL A 117 -16.91 -3.02 -6.27
N ASP A 118 -15.66 -2.56 -6.17
CA ASP A 118 -14.59 -3.06 -7.04
C ASP A 118 -14.04 -4.41 -6.56
N GLY A 119 -14.11 -4.68 -5.26
CA GLY A 119 -13.66 -5.93 -4.65
C GLY A 119 -14.74 -7.01 -4.57
N SER A 120 -14.32 -8.19 -4.12
CA SER A 120 -15.16 -9.39 -3.97
C SER A 120 -15.20 -9.89 -2.54
N ASP A 121 -16.29 -10.57 -2.18
CA ASP A 121 -16.42 -11.25 -0.89
C ASP A 121 -15.64 -12.57 -0.88
N ILE A 122 -14.54 -12.59 -0.11
CA ILE A 122 -13.56 -13.67 -0.09
C ILE A 122 -14.08 -14.95 0.59
N TRP A 123 -15.18 -14.86 1.36
CA TRP A 123 -15.75 -16.04 2.02
C TRP A 123 -16.82 -16.73 1.17
N ARG A 124 -17.53 -15.97 0.32
CA ARG A 124 -18.44 -16.56 -0.69
C ARG A 124 -17.68 -17.07 -1.89
N GLN A 125 -16.68 -16.31 -2.34
CA GLN A 125 -15.84 -16.65 -3.47
C GLN A 125 -14.38 -16.44 -3.08
N PRO A 126 -13.74 -17.48 -2.50
CA PRO A 126 -12.32 -17.44 -2.23
C PRO A 126 -11.54 -17.01 -3.48
N PRO A 127 -10.59 -16.08 -3.34
CA PRO A 127 -9.77 -15.63 -4.45
C PRO A 127 -9.03 -16.83 -5.05
N ASP A 128 -9.03 -16.94 -6.38
CA ASP A 128 -8.23 -17.95 -7.05
C ASP A 128 -6.76 -17.53 -7.02
N SER A 129 -5.87 -18.51 -6.90
CA SER A 129 -4.42 -18.35 -7.07
C SER A 129 -4.01 -17.67 -8.39
N SER A 130 -4.86 -17.73 -9.43
CA SER A 130 -4.65 -17.04 -10.72
C SER A 130 -5.11 -15.58 -10.74
N GLN A 131 -5.66 -15.06 -9.64
CA GLN A 131 -6.17 -13.70 -9.56
C GLN A 131 -5.05 -12.68 -9.71
N LEU A 132 -5.26 -11.72 -10.62
CA LEU A 132 -4.37 -10.58 -10.81
C LEU A 132 -4.89 -9.37 -10.04
N LEU A 133 -4.05 -8.81 -9.18
CA LEU A 133 -4.33 -7.58 -8.46
C LEU A 133 -3.64 -6.39 -9.09
N ARG A 134 -4.32 -5.24 -9.04
CA ARG A 134 -3.82 -3.98 -9.59
C ARG A 134 -3.48 -3.02 -8.47
N SER A 135 -2.38 -2.31 -8.64
CA SER A 135 -2.01 -1.16 -7.81
C SER A 135 -1.63 0.01 -8.70
N GLU A 136 -1.96 1.22 -8.27
CA GLU A 136 -1.60 2.43 -8.99
C GLU A 136 -1.12 3.50 -8.03
N VAL A 137 -0.12 4.24 -8.45
CA VAL A 137 0.35 5.42 -7.73
C VAL A 137 0.40 6.60 -8.67
N TRP A 138 -0.19 7.70 -8.21
CA TRP A 138 -0.18 8.97 -8.91
C TRP A 138 0.23 10.06 -7.92
N LYS A 139 1.51 10.43 -7.94
CA LYS A 139 2.07 11.42 -7.01
C LYS A 139 2.39 12.70 -7.73
N GLN A 140 1.60 13.75 -7.47
CA GLN A 140 1.94 15.11 -7.86
C GLN A 140 2.83 15.73 -6.79
N THR A 141 3.95 16.35 -7.20
CA THR A 141 4.78 17.08 -6.24
C THR A 141 4.32 18.52 -6.10
N LYS A 142 4.70 19.16 -5.00
CA LYS A 142 4.55 20.61 -4.79
C LYS A 142 5.63 21.42 -5.52
N TYR A 143 6.56 20.79 -6.23
CA TYR A 143 7.69 21.43 -6.87
C TYR A 143 7.36 21.69 -8.35
N GLU A 144 7.22 22.94 -8.75
CA GLU A 144 6.71 23.36 -10.08
C GLU A 144 7.40 22.69 -11.29
N ARG A 145 8.67 22.27 -11.15
CA ARG A 145 9.44 21.60 -12.22
C ARG A 145 9.33 20.06 -12.20
N LEU A 146 8.77 19.47 -11.15
CA LEU A 146 8.61 18.02 -10.97
C LEU A 146 7.11 17.69 -10.95
N LYS A 147 6.51 17.52 -12.13
CA LYS A 147 5.04 17.51 -12.24
C LYS A 147 4.41 16.28 -11.59
N SER A 148 4.87 15.07 -11.90
CA SER A 148 4.28 13.86 -11.32
C SER A 148 5.18 12.62 -11.44
N TYR A 149 4.94 11.66 -10.56
CA TYR A 149 5.36 10.27 -10.68
C TYR A 149 4.10 9.41 -10.83
N VAL A 150 4.10 8.55 -11.85
CA VAL A 150 2.96 7.70 -12.18
C VAL A 150 3.45 6.32 -12.52
N ALA A 151 2.93 5.32 -11.82
CA ALA A 151 3.21 3.92 -12.10
C ALA A 151 1.96 3.06 -11.80
N GLY A 152 1.79 2.01 -12.60
CA GLY A 152 0.80 0.96 -12.37
C GLY A 152 1.50 -0.38 -12.21
N GLY A 153 1.04 -1.18 -11.25
CA GLY A 153 1.49 -2.53 -10.97
C GLY A 153 0.37 -3.54 -11.21
N VAL A 154 0.73 -4.70 -11.72
CA VAL A 154 -0.14 -5.89 -11.76
C VAL A 154 0.60 -7.04 -11.08
N TRP A 155 -0.07 -7.75 -10.20
CA TRP A 155 0.53 -8.71 -9.27
C TRP A 155 -0.26 -10.02 -9.22
N ASP A 156 0.47 -11.11 -9.10
CA ASP A 156 -0.02 -12.40 -8.63
C ASP A 156 0.78 -12.81 -7.38
N LYS A 157 0.52 -14.00 -6.85
CA LYS A 157 1.19 -14.48 -5.65
C LYS A 157 2.71 -14.70 -5.78
N ASN A 158 3.24 -14.79 -7.00
CA ASN A 158 4.65 -15.05 -7.26
C ASN A 158 5.43 -13.78 -7.65
N GLY A 159 4.74 -12.65 -7.85
CA GLY A 159 5.35 -11.36 -8.09
C GLY A 159 4.48 -10.47 -8.98
N GLY A 160 5.12 -9.65 -9.81
CA GLY A 160 4.36 -8.77 -10.68
C GLY A 160 5.20 -7.90 -11.59
N TYR A 161 4.49 -7.10 -12.38
CA TYR A 161 5.06 -6.15 -13.31
C TYR A 161 4.62 -4.73 -12.99
N VAL A 162 5.59 -3.82 -12.99
CA VAL A 162 5.37 -2.39 -12.83
C VAL A 162 5.66 -1.68 -14.13
N SER A 163 4.73 -0.85 -14.59
CA SER A 163 4.94 0.07 -15.69
C SER A 163 4.95 1.52 -15.20
N HIS A 164 6.06 2.20 -15.48
CA HIS A 164 6.22 3.62 -15.21
C HIS A 164 5.79 4.44 -16.43
N ARG A 165 5.03 5.52 -16.20
CA ARG A 165 4.67 6.49 -17.24
C ARG A 165 5.67 7.66 -17.27
N GLY A 166 5.68 8.40 -18.38
CA GLY A 166 6.56 9.55 -18.59
C GLY A 166 7.92 9.18 -19.18
N SER A 167 8.67 10.20 -19.61
CA SER A 167 9.99 9.96 -20.23
C SER A 167 11.00 9.47 -19.19
N TRP A 168 12.10 8.88 -19.65
CA TRP A 168 13.23 8.55 -18.77
C TRP A 168 13.76 9.80 -18.04
N VAL A 169 13.79 10.95 -18.73
CA VAL A 169 14.29 12.22 -18.17
C VAL A 169 13.38 12.71 -17.06
N ASP A 170 12.06 12.66 -17.26
CA ASP A 170 11.10 13.07 -16.23
C ASP A 170 11.28 12.26 -14.96
N ARG A 171 11.44 10.94 -15.10
CA ARG A 171 11.61 10.02 -13.98
C ARG A 171 12.96 10.20 -13.27
N PHE A 172 14.02 10.46 -14.02
CA PHE A 172 15.33 10.80 -13.46
C PHE A 172 15.30 12.10 -12.66
N VAL A 173 14.72 13.15 -13.25
CA VAL A 173 14.60 14.47 -12.64
C VAL A 173 13.71 14.40 -11.39
N TYR A 174 12.62 13.63 -11.45
CA TYR A 174 11.74 13.38 -10.31
C TYR A 174 12.45 12.63 -9.19
N ALA A 175 13.05 11.46 -9.47
CA ALA A 175 13.72 10.63 -8.47
C ALA A 175 14.85 11.41 -7.78
N SER A 176 15.67 12.13 -8.56
CA SER A 176 16.73 12.97 -8.03
C SER A 176 16.17 14.11 -7.17
N GLY A 177 15.12 14.78 -7.62
CA GLY A 177 14.54 15.92 -6.92
C GLY A 177 13.88 15.55 -5.59
N VAL A 178 13.07 14.48 -5.58
CA VAL A 178 12.36 14.02 -4.38
C VAL A 178 13.32 13.35 -3.41
N HIS A 179 14.10 12.36 -3.86
CA HIS A 179 14.89 11.56 -2.93
C HIS A 179 16.18 12.23 -2.49
N LEU A 180 16.81 13.08 -3.32
CA LEU A 180 18.12 13.67 -2.98
C LEU A 180 18.02 15.11 -2.46
N ILE A 181 17.02 15.87 -2.89
CA ILE A 181 17.01 17.33 -2.66
C ILE A 181 15.90 17.73 -1.69
N LYS A 182 14.67 17.26 -1.91
CA LYS A 182 13.49 17.89 -1.30
C LYS A 182 12.68 17.03 -0.32
N GLY A 183 12.79 15.71 -0.37
CA GLY A 183 12.00 14.80 0.45
C GLY A 183 12.40 14.81 1.94
N PRO A 184 11.49 14.39 2.84
CA PRO A 184 11.75 14.26 4.27
C PRO A 184 12.92 13.36 4.61
N HIS A 185 13.16 12.33 3.79
CA HIS A 185 14.23 11.33 3.96
C HIS A 185 15.50 11.68 3.16
N ALA A 186 15.54 12.86 2.53
CA ALA A 186 16.66 13.23 1.66
C ALA A 186 17.98 13.39 2.42
N SER A 187 17.94 13.63 3.73
CA SER A 187 19.12 13.63 4.59
C SER A 187 19.77 12.24 4.65
N VAL A 188 18.97 11.19 4.85
CA VAL A 188 19.41 9.78 4.81
C VAL A 188 19.92 9.42 3.44
N ALA A 189 19.20 9.81 2.37
CA ALA A 189 19.61 9.50 1.02
C ALA A 189 20.97 10.15 0.63
N ARG A 190 21.35 11.26 1.25
CA ARG A 190 22.62 11.97 0.94
C ARG A 190 23.86 11.35 1.58
N THR A 191 23.70 10.53 2.62
CA THR A 191 24.84 9.82 3.25
C THR A 191 25.24 8.57 2.46
N LEU A 192 24.45 8.22 1.44
CA LEU A 192 24.61 7.02 0.66
C LEU A 192 25.77 7.08 -0.34
N SER A 193 26.32 5.90 -0.65
CA SER A 193 27.39 5.72 -1.63
C SER A 193 26.88 5.88 -3.08
N VAL A 194 27.80 6.00 -4.04
CA VAL A 194 27.44 6.07 -5.46
C VAL A 194 26.67 4.84 -5.94
N SER A 195 26.96 3.65 -5.41
CA SER A 195 26.23 2.42 -5.75
C SER A 195 24.77 2.49 -5.30
N ASN A 196 24.50 3.10 -4.16
CA ASN A 196 23.14 3.21 -3.61
C ASN A 196 22.26 4.10 -4.49
N TYR A 197 22.80 5.20 -5.02
CA TYR A 197 22.06 6.00 -6.01
C TYR A 197 21.70 5.19 -7.25
N TRP A 198 22.58 4.29 -7.70
CA TRP A 198 22.27 3.41 -8.82
C TRP A 198 21.13 2.45 -8.51
N GLU A 199 21.10 1.82 -7.33
CA GLU A 199 19.99 0.96 -6.90
C GLU A 199 18.67 1.74 -6.79
N MET A 200 18.69 2.96 -6.24
CA MET A 200 17.52 3.86 -6.22
C MET A 200 16.99 4.11 -7.64
N PHE A 201 17.90 4.39 -8.58
CA PHE A 201 17.51 4.65 -9.96
C PHE A 201 16.94 3.41 -10.66
N LYS A 202 17.39 2.18 -10.33
CA LYS A 202 16.78 0.96 -10.88
C LYS A 202 15.30 0.83 -10.54
N ALA A 203 14.87 1.35 -9.39
CA ALA A 203 13.46 1.33 -8.99
C ALA A 203 12.60 2.43 -9.65
N HIS A 204 13.20 3.43 -10.32
CA HIS A 204 12.47 4.58 -10.90
C HIS A 204 12.59 4.73 -12.42
N LEU A 205 13.77 4.42 -12.98
CA LEU A 205 14.12 4.78 -14.36
C LEU A 205 13.65 3.79 -15.44
N PRO A 206 13.59 2.46 -15.21
CA PRO A 206 13.07 1.54 -16.21
C PRO A 206 11.58 1.77 -16.43
N SER A 207 11.12 1.81 -17.69
CA SER A 207 9.68 1.95 -17.99
C SER A 207 8.88 0.71 -17.60
N LYS A 208 9.58 -0.41 -17.41
CA LYS A 208 9.05 -1.72 -17.06
C LYS A 208 9.98 -2.35 -16.05
N ILE A 209 9.44 -2.84 -14.95
CA ILE A 209 10.17 -3.60 -13.93
C ILE A 209 9.38 -4.87 -13.68
N ARG A 210 10.10 -5.97 -13.46
CA ARG A 210 9.55 -7.24 -12.99
C ARG A 210 10.05 -7.49 -11.58
N TYR A 211 9.15 -7.88 -10.70
CA TYR A 211 9.42 -8.36 -9.36
C TYR A 211 9.01 -9.83 -9.29
N GLY A 212 9.82 -10.69 -8.67
CA GLY A 212 9.54 -12.12 -8.57
C GLY A 212 9.45 -12.86 -9.91
N ASP A 213 8.63 -13.90 -9.92
CA ASP A 213 8.37 -14.79 -11.07
C ASP A 213 6.86 -14.93 -11.31
N PRO A 214 6.19 -13.86 -11.78
CA PRO A 214 4.76 -13.90 -12.05
C PRO A 214 4.40 -14.94 -13.11
N ASP A 215 3.30 -15.64 -12.89
CA ASP A 215 2.71 -16.70 -13.74
C ASP A 215 1.93 -16.13 -14.94
N PHE A 216 2.11 -14.85 -15.27
CA PHE A 216 1.48 -14.16 -16.39
C PHE A 216 2.49 -13.35 -17.19
N GLU A 217 2.12 -12.97 -18.42
CA GLU A 217 2.99 -12.21 -19.31
C GLU A 217 2.82 -10.70 -19.10
N PHE A 218 3.88 -9.95 -19.41
CA PHE A 218 3.84 -8.48 -19.31
C PHE A 218 2.75 -7.85 -20.20
N SER A 219 2.42 -8.48 -21.34
CA SER A 219 1.34 -8.01 -22.22
C SER A 219 0.00 -7.95 -21.48
N ASP A 220 -0.29 -8.98 -20.70
CA ASP A 220 -1.56 -9.17 -20.01
C ASP A 220 -1.70 -8.13 -18.89
N ALA A 221 -0.57 -7.80 -18.23
CA ALA A 221 -0.48 -6.71 -17.27
C ALA A 221 -0.90 -5.36 -17.87
N MET A 222 -0.47 -5.07 -19.11
CA MET A 222 -0.72 -3.76 -19.73
C MET A 222 -2.15 -3.59 -20.23
N GLU A 223 -2.81 -4.68 -20.63
CA GLU A 223 -4.25 -4.64 -20.91
C GLU A 223 -5.07 -4.35 -19.64
N ALA A 224 -4.56 -4.78 -18.48
CA ALA A 224 -5.23 -4.61 -17.20
C ALA A 224 -5.09 -3.19 -16.59
N ILE A 225 -4.07 -2.41 -16.98
CA ILE A 225 -3.84 -1.04 -16.48
C ILE A 225 -4.63 -0.03 -17.34
N PRO A 226 -5.65 0.65 -16.79
CA PRO A 226 -6.42 1.61 -17.58
C PRO A 226 -5.60 2.84 -17.97
N GLU A 227 -5.83 3.37 -19.17
CA GLU A 227 -5.34 4.70 -19.53
C GLU A 227 -6.17 5.77 -18.81
N PHE A 228 -5.73 6.15 -17.62
CA PHE A 228 -6.30 7.31 -16.93
C PHE A 228 -5.69 8.62 -17.46
N GLU A 229 -6.53 9.46 -18.07
CA GLU A 229 -6.32 10.90 -18.18
C GLU A 229 -7.11 11.58 -17.06
N ARG A 230 -6.46 12.45 -16.28
CA ARG A 230 -7.15 13.18 -15.21
C ARG A 230 -8.02 14.28 -15.83
N GLU A 231 -9.33 14.25 -15.62
CA GLU A 231 -10.14 15.47 -15.72
C GLU A 231 -9.74 16.41 -14.57
N GLU A 232 -9.31 17.64 -14.90
CA GLU A 232 -8.90 18.64 -13.91
C GLU A 232 -10.05 19.06 -12.95
N SER A 233 -11.30 18.75 -13.29
CA SER A 233 -12.47 19.03 -12.46
C SER A 233 -12.88 17.83 -11.62
N VAL A 234 -12.18 17.60 -10.52
CA VAL A 234 -12.82 16.92 -9.39
C VAL A 234 -13.71 17.98 -8.72
N THR A 235 -14.99 18.04 -9.10
CA THR A 235 -15.99 18.67 -8.24
C THR A 235 -15.85 18.02 -6.88
N GLU A 236 -15.73 18.83 -5.82
CA GLU A 236 -15.80 18.31 -4.45
C GLU A 236 -16.98 17.35 -4.39
N PRO A 237 -16.78 16.09 -3.93
CA PRO A 237 -17.91 15.19 -3.77
C PRO A 237 -18.95 15.89 -2.92
N ASP A 238 -20.23 15.75 -3.27
CA ASP A 238 -21.33 16.27 -2.46
C ASP A 238 -21.33 15.51 -1.13
N VAL A 239 -20.54 16.01 -0.19
CA VAL A 239 -20.35 15.37 1.11
C VAL A 239 -21.62 15.61 1.90
N ASP A 240 -22.34 14.53 2.19
CA ASP A 240 -23.51 14.56 3.08
C ASP A 240 -23.09 14.98 4.50
N ARG A 241 -23.10 16.30 4.72
CA ARG A 241 -22.69 16.92 5.98
C ARG A 241 -23.57 16.51 7.14
N GLU A 242 -24.85 16.23 6.89
CA GLU A 242 -25.76 15.77 7.94
C GLU A 242 -25.38 14.36 8.39
N ARG A 243 -25.02 13.48 7.45
CA ARG A 243 -24.46 12.17 7.80
C ARG A 243 -23.13 12.29 8.55
N LEU A 244 -22.25 13.21 8.16
CA LEU A 244 -21.00 13.44 8.89
C LEU A 244 -21.23 13.96 10.32
N LYS A 245 -22.23 14.82 10.54
CA LYS A 245 -22.63 15.24 11.89
C LYS A 245 -23.20 14.09 12.72
N GLN A 246 -24.05 13.25 12.12
CA GLN A 246 -24.58 12.05 12.79
C GLN A 246 -23.46 11.09 13.21
N LEU A 247 -22.39 11.01 12.41
CA LEU A 247 -21.20 10.21 12.70
C LEU A 247 -20.19 10.92 13.62
N GLY A 248 -20.43 12.19 14.00
CA GLY A 248 -19.57 12.96 14.89
C GLY A 248 -18.29 13.52 14.27
N TYR A 249 -18.17 13.52 12.93
CA TYR A 249 -17.01 14.08 12.22
C TYR A 249 -17.11 15.61 12.02
N LEU A 250 -18.31 16.19 12.17
CA LEU A 250 -18.55 17.62 12.08
C LEU A 250 -19.37 18.09 13.30
N GLU A 251 -19.08 19.30 13.78
CA GLU A 251 -19.88 20.01 14.80
C GLU A 251 -21.20 20.57 14.23
#